data_AF-A0A622CYL9-F1
#
_entry.id   AF-A0A622CYL9-F1
#
_cell.length_a   1.000
_cell.length_b   1.000
_cell.length_c   1.000
_cell.angle_alpha   90.00
_cell.angle_beta   90.00
_cell.angle_gamma   90.00
#
_symmetry.space_group_name_H-M   'P 1'
#
loop_
_entity.id
_entity.type
_entity.pdbx_description
1 polymer ?
#
loop_
_entity_poly.entity_id
_entity_poly.type
_entity_poly.pdbx_seq_one_letter_code
_entity_poly.pdbx_strand_id
1 'polypeptide(L)'
;MTALNKQAMREELEICSKDRMRRMALALLDELEAKDSTISTQQQEIRTLLNALEQATEKRNSDITGQKRLIGWRASDYTDETSDPELAKNWAAAIGVLPIFEGDVNTKLTAAGIGVKGE
;
A
#
# COMPACT_ATOMS: atom_id res chain seq x y z
N MET A 1 24.34 69.26 18.80
CA MET A 1 23.20 68.35 18.57
C MET A 1 22.70 67.85 19.91
N THR A 2 21.41 68.06 20.20
CA THR A 2 20.81 67.89 21.53
C THR A 2 20.53 66.43 21.86
N ALA A 3 20.46 66.08 23.14
CA ALA A 3 20.18 64.72 23.62
C ALA A 3 18.86 64.14 23.06
N LEU A 4 17.87 65.01 22.81
CA LEU A 4 16.60 64.68 22.15
C LEU A 4 16.78 64.04 20.76
N ASN A 5 17.71 64.54 19.94
CA ASN A 5 17.93 63.98 18.59
C ASN A 5 18.55 62.57 18.65
N LYS A 6 19.38 62.30 19.66
CA LYS A 6 19.98 60.98 19.89
C LYS A 6 18.97 59.95 20.39
N GLN A 7 18.00 60.40 21.19
CA GLN A 7 16.90 59.55 21.67
C GLN A 7 15.95 59.18 20.53
N ALA A 8 15.53 60.17 19.72
CA ALA A 8 14.67 59.93 18.57
C ALA A 8 15.26 58.91 17.58
N MET A 9 16.55 59.01 17.25
CA MET A 9 17.19 58.04 16.36
C MET A 9 17.24 56.61 16.94
N ARG A 10 17.29 56.45 18.27
CA ARG A 10 17.25 55.12 18.92
C ARG A 10 15.88 54.49 18.81
N GLU A 11 14.84 55.29 19.04
CA GLU A 11 13.44 54.84 18.93
C GLU A 11 13.10 54.45 17.48
N GLU A 12 13.53 55.23 16.48
CA GLU A 12 13.31 54.86 15.07
C GLU A 12 14.03 53.58 14.66
N LEU A 13 15.27 53.38 15.13
CA LEU A 13 16.01 52.13 14.90
C LEU A 13 15.31 50.93 15.56
N GLU A 14 14.76 51.11 16.76
CA GLU A 14 14.01 50.07 17.47
C GLU A 14 12.71 49.71 16.73
N ILE A 15 11.95 50.71 16.27
CA ILE A 15 10.75 50.54 15.46
C ILE A 15 11.07 49.78 14.17
N CYS A 16 12.11 50.21 13.44
CA CYS A 16 12.53 49.56 12.20
C CYS A 16 12.94 48.09 12.42
N SER A 17 13.65 47.81 13.52
CA SER A 17 14.02 46.45 13.91
C SER A 17 12.78 45.59 14.21
N LYS A 18 11.82 46.15 14.96
CA LYS A 18 10.56 45.47 15.30
C LYS A 18 9.69 45.19 14.07
N ASP A 19 9.60 46.14 13.14
CA ASP A 19 8.85 45.97 11.88
C ASP A 19 9.48 44.92 10.97
N ARG A 20 10.82 44.79 10.98
CA ARG A 20 11.50 43.70 10.28
C ARG A 20 11.13 42.33 10.88
N MET A 21 11.18 42.20 12.22
CA MET A 21 10.81 40.96 12.89
C MET A 21 9.33 40.61 12.67
N ARG A 22 8.44 41.61 12.71
CA ARG A 22 7.01 41.42 12.45
C ARG A 22 6.75 40.90 11.04
N ARG A 23 7.44 41.43 10.03
CA ARG A 23 7.32 40.94 8.65
C ARG A 23 7.80 39.49 8.49
N MET A 24 8.90 39.13 9.14
CA MET A 24 9.38 37.74 9.14
C MET A 24 8.39 36.80 9.85
N ALA A 25 7.82 37.23 10.98
CA ALA A 25 6.82 36.44 11.69
C ALA A 25 5.55 36.21 10.86
N LEU A 26 5.07 37.24 10.15
CA LEU A 26 3.92 37.10 9.26
C LEU A 26 4.20 36.14 8.11
N ALA A 27 5.35 36.23 7.46
CA ALA A 27 5.71 35.32 6.37
C ALA A 27 5.78 33.85 6.83
N LEU A 28 6.27 33.60 8.05
CA LEU A 28 6.29 32.25 8.63
C LEU A 28 4.88 31.74 8.97
N LEU A 29 3.96 32.62 9.38
CA LEU A 29 2.57 32.26 9.61
C LEU A 29 1.86 31.89 8.30
N ASP A 30 2.06 32.68 7.24
CA ASP A 30 1.51 32.39 5.90
C ASP A 30 2.04 31.04 5.38
N GLU A 31 3.34 30.75 5.57
CA GLU A 31 3.93 29.46 5.18
C GLU A 31 3.36 28.30 6.01
N LEU A 32 3.11 28.50 7.31
CA LEU A 32 2.50 27.50 8.18
C LEU A 32 1.07 27.18 7.71
N GLU A 33 0.27 28.21 7.41
CA GLU A 33 -1.10 28.05 6.92
C GLU A 33 -1.14 27.31 5.57
N ALA A 34 -0.22 27.64 4.65
CA ALA A 34 -0.09 26.94 3.38
C ALA A 34 0.28 25.45 3.57
N LYS A 35 1.17 25.14 4.52
CA LYS A 35 1.54 23.75 4.86
C LYS A 35 0.39 23.00 5.50
N ASP A 36 -0.37 23.61 6.39
CA ASP A 36 -1.56 22.99 7.02
C ASP A 36 -2.63 22.66 5.97
N SER A 37 -2.87 23.57 5.02
CA SER A 37 -3.76 23.31 3.88
C SER A 37 -3.30 22.11 3.06
N THR A 38 -2.00 22.04 2.73
CA THR A 38 -1.40 20.93 2.00
C THR A 38 -1.52 19.60 2.75
N ILE A 39 -1.28 19.60 4.05
CA ILE A 39 -1.41 18.42 4.91
C ILE A 39 -2.85 17.93 4.93
N SER A 40 -3.82 18.85 5.04
CA SER A 40 -5.24 18.50 5.01
C SER A 40 -5.63 17.81 3.69
N THR A 41 -5.16 18.32 2.56
CA THR A 41 -5.35 17.69 1.24
C THR A 41 -4.72 16.30 1.20
N GLN A 42 -3.47 16.16 1.62
CA GLN A 42 -2.77 14.87 1.63
C GLN A 42 -3.47 13.85 2.54
N GLN A 43 -3.97 14.26 3.70
CA GLN A 43 -4.73 13.39 4.58
C GLN A 43 -6.03 12.90 3.93
N GLN A 44 -6.71 13.76 3.17
CA GLN A 44 -7.91 13.37 2.43
C GLN A 44 -7.61 12.37 1.30
N GLU A 45 -6.50 12.56 0.59
CA GLU A 45 -6.02 11.61 -0.42
C GLU A 45 -5.69 10.25 0.21
N ILE A 46 -4.95 10.23 1.33
CA ILE A 46 -4.62 9.01 2.06
C ILE A 46 -5.89 8.26 2.47
N ARG A 47 -6.90 8.95 3.03
CA ARG A 47 -8.18 8.33 3.39
C ARG A 47 -8.88 7.71 2.18
N THR A 48 -8.85 8.40 1.05
CA THR A 48 -9.47 7.91 -0.19
C THR A 48 -8.76 6.66 -0.72
N LEU A 49 -7.42 6.65 -0.70
CA LEU A 49 -6.63 5.50 -1.10
C LEU A 49 -6.84 4.30 -0.16
N LEU A 50 -6.92 4.53 1.16
CA LEU A 50 -7.20 3.47 2.13
C LEU A 50 -8.57 2.84 1.88
N ASN A 51 -9.61 3.64 1.66
CA ASN A 51 -10.95 3.13 1.33
C ASN A 51 -10.96 2.33 0.02
N ALA A 52 -10.19 2.77 -0.99
CA ALA A 52 -10.08 2.05 -2.26
C ALA A 52 -9.36 0.70 -2.08
N LEU A 53 -8.30 0.66 -1.27
CA LEU A 53 -7.59 -0.57 -0.93
C LEU A 53 -8.49 -1.54 -0.16
N GLU A 54 -9.25 -1.05 0.82
CA GLU A 54 -10.21 -1.86 1.59
C GLU A 54 -11.24 -2.52 0.66
N GLN A 55 -11.88 -1.75 -0.22
CA GLN A 55 -12.82 -2.29 -1.21
C GLN A 55 -12.17 -3.29 -2.18
N ALA A 56 -10.92 -3.06 -2.59
CA ALA A 56 -10.18 -4.00 -3.44
C ALA A 56 -9.88 -5.31 -2.70
N THR A 57 -9.54 -5.24 -1.41
CA THR A 57 -9.31 -6.42 -0.57
C THR A 57 -10.59 -7.20 -0.29
N GLU A 58 -11.71 -6.52 -0.02
CA GLU A 58 -13.01 -7.17 0.16
C GLU A 58 -13.46 -7.90 -1.10
N LYS A 59 -13.36 -7.26 -2.28
CA LYS A 59 -13.64 -7.89 -3.57
C LYS A 59 -12.76 -9.12 -3.80
N ARG A 60 -11.46 -9.01 -3.53
CA ARG A 60 -10.53 -10.15 -3.64
C ARG A 60 -10.92 -11.29 -2.70
N ASN A 61 -11.31 -10.98 -1.46
CA ASN A 61 -11.69 -12.00 -0.48
C ASN A 61 -13.02 -12.68 -0.82
N SER A 62 -14.00 -11.93 -1.36
CA SER A 62 -15.24 -12.53 -1.87
C SER A 62 -14.98 -13.45 -3.06
N ASP A 63 -14.06 -13.09 -3.96
CA ASP A 63 -13.69 -13.92 -5.11
C ASP A 63 -12.95 -15.20 -4.67
N ILE A 64 -12.09 -15.12 -3.65
CA ILE A 64 -11.36 -16.27 -3.09
C ILE A 64 -12.30 -17.27 -2.40
N THR A 65 -13.34 -16.79 -1.72
CA THR A 65 -14.27 -17.65 -0.96
C THR A 65 -15.05 -18.61 -1.87
N GLY A 66 -15.25 -18.26 -3.15
CA GLY A 66 -15.88 -19.13 -4.15
C GLY A 66 -14.91 -19.98 -4.98
N GLN A 67 -13.61 -19.67 -4.95
CA GLN A 67 -12.60 -20.39 -5.74
C GLN A 67 -12.06 -21.59 -4.94
N LYS A 68 -12.41 -22.80 -5.38
CA LYS A 68 -11.82 -24.03 -4.85
C LYS A 68 -10.30 -23.96 -4.93
N ARG A 69 -9.61 -24.38 -3.86
CA ARG A 69 -8.14 -24.36 -3.80
C ARG A 69 -7.56 -25.34 -4.82
N LEU A 70 -6.57 -24.92 -5.61
CA LEU A 70 -5.78 -25.83 -6.43
C LEU A 70 -4.93 -26.73 -5.50
N ILE A 71 -5.07 -28.04 -5.62
CA ILE A 71 -4.38 -29.04 -4.78
C ILE A 71 -3.37 -29.89 -5.57
N GLY A 72 -3.45 -29.87 -6.90
CA GLY A 72 -2.48 -30.53 -7.77
C GLY A 72 -2.86 -30.51 -9.24
N TRP A 73 -2.28 -31.44 -10.00
CA TRP A 73 -2.41 -31.58 -11.46
C TRP A 73 -2.53 -33.06 -11.82
N ARG A 74 -3.33 -33.40 -12.83
CA ARG A 74 -3.50 -34.77 -13.35
C ARG A 74 -3.21 -34.86 -14.83
N ALA A 75 -2.83 -36.03 -15.31
CA ALA A 75 -2.84 -36.33 -16.75
C ALA A 75 -4.29 -36.39 -17.30
N SER A 76 -4.45 -36.20 -18.62
CA SER A 76 -5.76 -36.21 -19.29
C SER A 76 -6.56 -37.51 -19.14
N ASP A 77 -5.91 -38.63 -18.81
CA ASP A 77 -6.52 -39.95 -18.61
C ASP A 77 -6.79 -40.29 -17.13
N TYR A 78 -6.55 -39.34 -16.20
CA TYR A 78 -6.85 -39.43 -14.77
C TYR A 78 -6.11 -40.54 -14.00
N THR A 79 -5.08 -41.14 -14.60
CA THR A 79 -4.34 -42.25 -13.98
C THR A 79 -3.31 -41.73 -12.98
N ASP A 80 -2.62 -40.64 -13.35
CA ASP A 80 -1.51 -40.03 -12.62
C ASP A 80 -1.82 -38.60 -12.16
N GLU A 81 -1.42 -38.30 -10.92
CA GLU A 81 -1.66 -37.03 -10.23
C GLU A 81 -0.41 -36.57 -9.45
N THR A 82 -0.17 -35.27 -9.38
CA THR A 82 0.96 -34.68 -8.64
C THR A 82 0.62 -33.31 -8.06
N SER A 83 1.14 -33.01 -6.87
CA SER A 83 1.13 -31.66 -6.30
C SER A 83 2.36 -30.82 -6.69
N ASP A 84 3.34 -31.42 -7.38
CA ASP A 84 4.57 -30.75 -7.82
C ASP A 84 4.38 -30.07 -9.19
N PRO A 85 4.46 -28.72 -9.27
CA PRO A 85 4.31 -27.99 -10.51
C PRO A 85 5.41 -28.29 -11.55
N GLU A 86 6.64 -28.57 -11.12
CA GLU A 86 7.74 -28.83 -12.05
C GLU A 86 7.57 -30.21 -12.71
N LEU A 87 7.12 -31.20 -11.95
CA LEU A 87 6.76 -32.51 -12.51
C LEU A 87 5.58 -32.40 -13.49
N ALA A 88 4.55 -31.62 -13.14
CA ALA A 88 3.40 -31.39 -14.02
C ALA A 88 3.78 -30.69 -15.34
N LYS A 89 4.71 -29.73 -15.32
CA LYS A 89 5.22 -29.08 -16.55
C LYS A 89 5.95 -30.06 -17.46
N ASN A 90 6.74 -30.96 -16.90
CA ASN A 90 7.43 -31.99 -17.67
C ASN A 90 6.43 -32.94 -18.34
N TRP A 91 5.33 -33.27 -17.65
CA TRP A 91 4.24 -34.04 -18.24
C TRP A 91 3.53 -33.27 -19.35
N ALA A 92 3.25 -31.97 -19.17
CA ALA A 92 2.54 -31.14 -20.16
C ALA A 92 3.16 -31.18 -21.58
N ALA A 93 4.48 -31.38 -21.67
CA ALA A 93 5.19 -31.51 -22.94
C ALA A 93 4.94 -32.86 -23.65
N ALA A 94 4.65 -33.92 -22.89
CA ALA A 94 4.47 -35.28 -23.38
C ALA A 94 2.99 -35.75 -23.40
N ILE A 95 2.16 -35.19 -22.51
CA ILE A 95 0.74 -35.50 -22.36
C ILE A 95 0.00 -34.27 -21.81
N GLY A 96 -1.27 -34.09 -22.17
CA GLY A 96 -2.09 -33.04 -21.58
C GLY A 96 -2.23 -33.21 -20.06
N VAL A 97 -2.15 -32.11 -19.32
CA VAL A 97 -2.38 -32.08 -17.87
C VAL A 97 -3.48 -31.08 -17.52
N LEU A 98 -4.31 -31.44 -16.54
CA LEU A 98 -5.44 -30.67 -16.05
C LEU A 98 -5.25 -30.32 -14.58
N PRO A 99 -5.65 -29.11 -14.13
CA PRO A 99 -5.61 -28.74 -12.72
C PRO A 99 -6.63 -29.56 -11.90
N ILE A 100 -6.26 -29.85 -10.65
CA ILE A 100 -7.10 -30.52 -9.66
C ILE A 100 -7.41 -29.55 -8.53
N PHE A 101 -8.69 -29.37 -8.25
CA PHE A 101 -9.17 -28.49 -7.18
C PHE A 101 -9.72 -29.29 -5.99
N GLU A 102 -9.80 -28.63 -4.84
CA GLU A 102 -10.37 -29.21 -3.63
C GLU A 102 -11.80 -29.73 -3.85
N GLY A 103 -12.05 -30.98 -3.42
CA GLY A 103 -13.32 -31.67 -3.65
C GLY A 103 -13.54 -32.16 -5.08
N ASP A 104 -12.49 -32.28 -5.90
CA ASP A 104 -12.53 -33.07 -7.14
C ASP A 104 -12.81 -34.54 -6.79
N VAL A 105 -13.73 -35.18 -7.52
CA VAL A 105 -14.15 -36.56 -7.24
C VAL A 105 -13.20 -37.59 -7.85
N ASN A 106 -12.40 -37.16 -8.82
CA ASN A 106 -11.48 -38.01 -9.58
C ASN A 106 -10.03 -37.71 -9.18
N THR A 107 -9.76 -37.41 -7.90
CA THR A 107 -8.41 -37.19 -7.37
C THR A 107 -8.10 -38.08 -6.18
N LYS A 108 -6.86 -38.56 -6.13
CA LYS A 108 -6.23 -39.26 -5.00
C LYS A 108 -5.47 -38.29 -4.08
N LEU A 109 -5.24 -37.04 -4.51
CA LEU A 109 -4.57 -36.03 -3.71
C LEU A 109 -5.47 -35.54 -2.57
N THR A 110 -4.94 -35.53 -1.36
CA THR A 110 -5.66 -34.97 -0.20
C THR A 110 -5.40 -33.47 -0.12
N ALA A 111 -6.43 -32.68 0.20
CA ALA A 111 -6.31 -31.22 0.36
C ALA A 111 -5.32 -30.80 1.46
N ALA A 112 -5.03 -31.71 2.40
CA ALA A 112 -3.99 -31.59 3.40
C ALA A 112 -2.61 -31.89 2.76
N GLY A 113 -1.92 -30.87 2.24
CA GLY A 113 -0.54 -31.12 1.77
C GLY A 113 0.25 -30.06 1.02
N ILE A 114 -0.31 -28.89 0.65
CA ILE A 114 0.54 -27.79 0.14
C ILE A 114 0.99 -26.92 1.32
N GLY A 115 1.72 -27.54 2.24
CA GLY A 115 2.21 -26.93 3.46
C GLY A 115 2.72 -28.00 4.42
N VAL A 116 3.91 -28.54 4.14
CA VAL A 116 4.99 -28.90 5.08
C VAL A 116 5.95 -29.80 4.30
N LYS A 117 7.05 -29.23 3.81
CA LYS A 117 8.31 -29.95 3.63
C LYS A 117 9.45 -28.95 3.75
N GLY A 118 10.13 -28.98 4.90
CA GLY A 118 11.38 -28.25 5.11
C GLY A 118 11.54 -27.59 6.48
N GLU A 119 11.49 -28.39 7.55
CA GLU A 119 12.66 -28.61 8.43
C GLU A 119 12.56 -30.02 9.03
#